data_AF-A0A1F0I9D5-F1
#
_entry.id   AF-A0A1F0I9D5-F1
#
_cell.length_a   1.000
_cell.length_b   1.000
_cell.length_c   1.000
_cell.angle_alpha   90.00
_cell.angle_beta   90.00
_cell.angle_gamma   90.00
#
_symmetry.space_group_name_H-M   'P 1'
#
loop_
_entity.id
_entity.type
_entity.pdbx_description
1 polymer ?
#
loop_
_entity_poly.entity_id
_entity_poly.type
_entity_poly.pdbx_seq_one_letter_code
_entity_poly.pdbx_strand_id
1 'polypeptide(L)'
;MKKIALCIVSIYSFALLSAQNPTDSLNTERSDSLPIHVTNSFSKRLDRFSSSRFYQMTYIGVPLVLGGLIVKSEDDHFRSLRNDYLPRFSRHADDYMQYAPAVIMLGMKAAGVQSRSSWGRMIASDAFSAILMGSVVNTLKRTTNVERPDGSNHHSFPSGHTATAFMTATMFNKEYGHKSPWIGVGAYGMATATGVMRMANNKHWLSDVLTGAGIGILSTEIGYYLADLIFKDKGINQFTNENTFNRMDKPSFLSLYLGLNVPLSGYDIDEQTEFRTSSGSAAGIEGAYFFNPYVGLGGRFTVSNTSIIVNNDQAESNSFDIMSLCGGAYFSYPLSSRWLVGSKLLGGYVHYPQLKLTDRFVPARNGFCIGSGVSLTFKAKEHYGVKFFLDYNLLSPHNKNSNEHMNMLALGSSFMITL
;
A
#
# COMPACT_ATOMS: atom_id res chain seq x y z
N MET A 1 17.39 -1.84 13.07
CA MET A 1 17.75 -0.42 12.77
C MET A 1 18.80 -0.25 11.67
N LYS A 2 19.97 -0.91 11.71
CA LYS A 2 21.03 -0.76 10.68
C LYS A 2 20.59 -1.13 9.25
N LYS A 3 19.70 -2.12 9.06
CA LYS A 3 19.21 -2.55 7.74
C LYS A 3 18.20 -1.59 7.08
N ILE A 4 17.44 -0.83 7.88
CA ILE A 4 16.44 0.15 7.40
C ILE A 4 17.14 1.45 6.96
N ALA A 5 18.15 1.89 7.75
CA ALA A 5 19.00 3.00 7.36
C ALA A 5 19.79 2.71 6.07
N LEU A 6 20.22 1.46 5.86
CA LEU A 6 20.92 1.05 4.64
C LEU A 6 20.03 1.14 3.38
N CYS A 7 18.72 0.92 3.50
CA CYS A 7 17.77 1.03 2.37
C CYS A 7 17.48 2.49 2.00
N ILE A 8 17.38 3.38 2.98
CA ILE A 8 17.20 4.82 2.73
C ILE A 8 18.48 5.39 2.09
N VAL A 9 19.65 4.97 2.58
CA VAL A 9 20.96 5.36 2.02
C VAL A 9 21.19 4.73 0.64
N SER A 10 20.76 3.49 0.38
CA SER A 10 20.93 2.87 -0.95
C SER A 10 20.05 3.52 -2.02
N ILE A 11 18.80 3.87 -1.69
CA ILE A 11 17.91 4.65 -2.58
C ILE A 11 18.49 6.04 -2.84
N TYR A 12 19.08 6.69 -1.82
CA TYR A 12 19.72 8.00 -1.95
C TYR A 12 21.00 7.94 -2.80
N SER A 13 21.84 6.91 -2.60
CA SER A 13 23.09 6.70 -3.35
C SER A 13 22.86 6.29 -4.80
N PHE A 14 21.80 5.52 -5.10
CA PHE A 14 21.46 5.15 -6.48
C PHE A 14 20.94 6.35 -7.28
N ALA A 15 20.23 7.28 -6.63
CA ALA A 15 19.78 8.54 -7.23
C ALA A 15 20.94 9.51 -7.52
N LEU A 16 22.03 9.44 -6.73
CA LEU A 16 23.24 10.24 -6.93
C LEU A 16 24.19 9.65 -7.98
N LEU A 17 24.29 8.31 -8.09
CA LEU A 17 25.20 7.65 -9.03
C LEU A 17 24.75 7.73 -10.49
N SER A 18 23.44 7.84 -10.76
CA SER A 18 22.91 7.99 -12.13
C SER A 18 23.08 9.41 -12.70
N ALA A 19 23.68 10.34 -11.95
CA ALA A 19 23.75 11.76 -12.28
C ALA A 19 25.15 12.26 -12.68
N GLN A 20 26.03 11.40 -13.19
CA GLN A 20 27.35 11.83 -13.68
C GLN A 20 27.38 12.08 -15.20
N ASN A 21 27.49 13.38 -15.52
CA ASN A 21 28.17 14.05 -16.65
C ASN A 21 27.47 14.23 -18.02
N PRO A 22 27.89 15.22 -18.86
CA PRO A 22 28.97 16.18 -18.68
C PRO A 22 28.56 17.66 -18.59
N THR A 23 29.57 18.44 -18.19
CA THR A 23 29.70 19.89 -18.14
C THR A 23 29.16 20.62 -19.37
N ASP A 24 28.40 21.70 -19.13
CA ASP A 24 28.34 22.83 -20.05
C ASP A 24 28.24 24.16 -19.29
N SER A 25 28.91 25.15 -19.86
CA SER A 25 29.44 26.36 -19.24
C SER A 25 28.54 27.60 -19.33
N LEU A 26 28.84 28.60 -18.47
CA LEU A 26 28.49 30.04 -18.54
C LEU A 26 27.03 30.39 -18.12
N ASN A 27 26.71 31.43 -17.35
CA ASN A 27 27.43 32.64 -16.92
C ASN A 27 26.95 33.08 -15.52
N THR A 28 27.87 33.71 -14.78
CA THR A 28 27.63 34.43 -13.53
C THR A 28 26.86 35.73 -13.75
N GLU A 29 25.74 35.90 -13.05
CA GLU A 29 25.27 37.21 -12.58
C GLU A 29 24.83 37.14 -11.12
N ARG A 30 24.95 38.30 -10.49
CA ARG A 30 25.23 38.55 -9.07
C ARG A 30 23.99 38.44 -8.18
N SER A 31 24.26 38.05 -6.94
CA SER A 31 23.37 37.85 -5.79
C SER A 31 22.39 38.99 -5.49
N ASP A 32 21.11 38.65 -5.32
CA ASP A 32 20.36 38.87 -4.06
C ASP A 32 18.89 38.43 -4.23
N SER A 33 18.60 37.15 -4.04
CA SER A 33 17.28 36.60 -3.64
C SER A 33 17.28 35.06 -3.66
N LEU A 34 17.24 34.44 -2.48
CA LEU A 34 16.79 33.05 -2.31
C LEU A 34 15.90 32.98 -1.05
N PRO A 35 14.74 32.30 -1.09
CA PRO A 35 14.56 31.01 -1.76
C PRO A 35 13.25 30.90 -2.56
N ILE A 36 13.23 31.35 -3.82
CA ILE A 36 12.13 31.05 -4.76
C ILE A 36 12.63 30.25 -5.98
N HIS A 37 13.94 30.24 -6.25
CA HIS A 37 14.50 29.57 -7.44
C HIS A 37 14.75 28.06 -7.24
N VAL A 38 15.07 27.61 -6.01
CA VAL A 38 15.39 26.21 -5.69
C VAL A 38 14.16 25.29 -5.68
N THR A 39 13.00 25.80 -5.24
CA THR A 39 11.73 25.05 -5.23
C THR A 39 11.25 24.73 -6.64
N ASN A 40 11.47 25.63 -7.60
CA ASN A 40 11.12 25.41 -9.00
C ASN A 40 12.01 24.36 -9.69
N SER A 41 13.31 24.30 -9.36
CA SER A 41 14.20 23.31 -9.98
C SER A 41 13.99 21.90 -9.43
N PHE A 42 13.74 21.76 -8.12
CA PHE A 42 13.44 20.47 -7.48
C PHE A 42 12.08 19.91 -7.92
N SER A 43 11.02 20.73 -7.90
CA SER A 43 9.68 20.31 -8.39
C SER A 43 9.75 19.83 -9.84
N LYS A 44 10.43 20.56 -10.73
CA LYS A 44 10.59 20.16 -12.14
C LYS A 44 11.37 18.86 -12.29
N ARG A 45 12.41 18.63 -11.46
CA ARG A 45 13.16 17.37 -11.46
C ARG A 45 12.29 16.20 -11.01
N LEU A 46 11.51 16.37 -9.94
CA LEU A 46 10.55 15.37 -9.45
C LEU A 46 9.46 15.06 -10.48
N ASP A 47 8.91 16.09 -11.13
CA ASP A 47 7.91 15.92 -12.17
C ASP A 47 8.48 15.16 -13.37
N ARG A 48 9.70 15.51 -13.82
CA ARG A 48 10.40 14.80 -14.91
C ARG A 48 10.71 13.34 -14.58
N PHE A 49 11.17 13.08 -13.35
CA PHE A 49 11.41 11.71 -12.88
C PHE A 49 10.12 10.90 -12.86
N SER A 50 9.06 11.48 -12.31
CA SER A 50 7.76 10.82 -12.16
C SER A 50 7.02 10.64 -13.48
N SER A 51 7.28 11.50 -14.47
CA SER A 51 6.71 11.41 -15.82
C SER A 51 7.44 10.42 -16.72
N SER A 52 8.61 9.91 -16.32
CA SER A 52 9.33 8.89 -17.09
C SER A 52 8.48 7.64 -17.28
N ARG A 53 8.47 7.09 -18.51
CA ARG A 53 7.76 5.83 -18.81
C ARG A 53 8.22 4.69 -17.90
N PHE A 54 9.52 4.61 -17.62
CA PHE A 54 10.06 3.58 -16.74
C PHE A 54 9.52 3.69 -15.32
N TYR A 55 9.46 4.91 -14.78
CA TYR A 55 8.90 5.15 -13.46
C TYR A 55 7.40 4.83 -13.44
N GLN A 56 6.64 5.25 -14.46
CA GLN A 56 5.22 4.95 -14.59
C GLN A 56 4.91 3.44 -14.69
N MET A 57 5.82 2.63 -15.22
CA MET A 57 5.65 1.17 -15.25
C MET A 57 5.96 0.52 -13.88
N THR A 58 6.81 1.13 -13.07
CA THR A 58 7.39 0.47 -11.87
C THR A 58 6.83 0.96 -10.55
N TYR A 59 6.23 2.16 -10.49
CA TYR A 59 5.91 2.84 -9.24
C TYR A 59 4.86 2.14 -8.34
N ILE A 60 4.01 1.25 -8.87
CA ILE A 60 3.10 0.44 -8.03
C ILE A 60 3.72 -0.93 -7.77
N GLY A 61 4.16 -1.59 -8.84
CA GLY A 61 4.54 -2.99 -8.78
C GLY A 61 5.82 -3.23 -7.99
N VAL A 62 6.85 -2.39 -8.14
CA VAL A 62 8.12 -2.55 -7.41
C VAL A 62 7.93 -2.36 -5.90
N PRO A 63 7.26 -1.29 -5.40
CA PRO A 63 7.00 -1.17 -3.97
C PRO A 63 6.19 -2.32 -3.38
N LEU A 64 5.23 -2.89 -4.11
CA LEU A 64 4.48 -4.06 -3.65
C LEU A 64 5.35 -5.31 -3.51
N VAL A 65 6.23 -5.56 -4.48
CA VAL A 65 7.21 -6.65 -4.41
C VAL A 65 8.15 -6.45 -3.22
N LEU A 66 8.74 -5.26 -3.08
CA LEU A 66 9.64 -4.95 -1.97
C LEU A 66 8.93 -5.02 -0.62
N GLY A 67 7.70 -4.51 -0.53
CA GLY A 67 6.86 -4.59 0.66
C GLY A 67 6.56 -6.04 1.04
N GLY A 68 6.21 -6.89 0.07
CA GLY A 68 6.05 -8.32 0.29
C GLY A 68 7.32 -8.98 0.83
N LEU A 69 8.49 -8.68 0.25
CA LEU A 69 9.77 -9.21 0.73
C LEU A 69 10.13 -8.73 2.15
N ILE A 70 9.79 -7.50 2.51
CA ILE A 70 10.00 -6.95 3.87
C ILE A 70 9.06 -7.62 4.87
N VAL A 71 7.78 -7.77 4.51
CA VAL A 71 6.75 -8.36 5.37
C VAL A 71 6.92 -9.87 5.54
N LYS A 72 7.75 -10.52 4.70
CA LYS A 72 8.02 -11.96 4.79
C LYS A 72 8.51 -12.42 6.17
N SER A 73 9.20 -11.58 6.95
CA SER A 73 9.60 -11.94 8.32
C SER A 73 8.43 -11.96 9.31
N GLU A 74 7.31 -11.34 8.98
CA GLU A 74 6.13 -11.17 9.85
C GLU A 74 4.95 -12.08 9.45
N ASP A 75 5.14 -12.96 8.45
CA ASP A 75 4.06 -13.77 7.88
C ASP A 75 3.34 -14.66 8.92
N ASP A 76 4.06 -15.14 9.93
CA ASP A 76 3.50 -15.93 11.04
C ASP A 76 2.53 -15.12 11.91
N HIS A 77 2.78 -13.82 12.09
CA HIS A 77 1.92 -12.92 12.86
C HIS A 77 0.58 -12.68 12.13
N PHE A 78 0.60 -12.56 10.81
CA PHE A 78 -0.64 -12.42 10.03
C PHE A 78 -1.45 -13.72 9.98
N ARG A 79 -0.78 -14.87 10.04
CA ARG A 79 -1.46 -16.17 10.10
C ARG A 79 -2.17 -16.38 11.43
N SER A 80 -1.58 -16.00 12.56
CA SER A 80 -2.25 -16.08 13.87
C SER A 80 -3.51 -15.22 13.90
N LEU A 81 -3.40 -13.95 13.46
CA LEU A 81 -4.52 -13.02 13.28
C LEU A 81 -5.69 -13.64 12.52
N ARG A 82 -5.42 -14.23 11.36
CA ARG A 82 -6.47 -14.89 10.58
C ARG A 82 -7.05 -16.11 11.33
N ASN A 83 -6.22 -16.92 11.96
CA ASN A 83 -6.69 -18.13 12.66
C ASN A 83 -7.61 -17.78 13.84
N ASP A 84 -7.36 -16.66 14.51
CA ASP A 84 -8.14 -16.17 15.64
C ASP A 84 -9.51 -15.63 15.19
N TYR A 85 -9.55 -14.88 14.07
CA TYR A 85 -10.76 -14.19 13.62
C TYR A 85 -11.60 -14.95 12.57
N LEU A 86 -10.98 -15.83 11.78
CA LEU A 86 -11.63 -16.57 10.68
C LEU A 86 -11.30 -18.07 10.70
N PRO A 87 -11.49 -18.80 11.82
CA PRO A 87 -11.01 -20.18 11.98
C PRO A 87 -11.65 -21.19 11.01
N ARG A 88 -12.86 -20.91 10.51
CA ARG A 88 -13.65 -21.82 9.64
C ARG A 88 -13.84 -21.31 8.21
N PHE A 89 -13.11 -20.29 7.79
CA PHE A 89 -13.28 -19.75 6.44
C PHE A 89 -12.74 -20.74 5.39
N SER A 90 -13.64 -21.35 4.63
CA SER A 90 -13.33 -22.14 3.44
C SER A 90 -14.31 -21.79 2.32
N ARG A 91 -13.84 -20.93 1.40
CA ARG A 91 -14.60 -20.53 0.21
C ARG A 91 -13.71 -20.65 -1.01
N HIS A 92 -14.21 -21.24 -2.08
CA HIS A 92 -13.51 -21.41 -3.37
C HIS A 92 -13.82 -20.28 -4.37
N ALA A 93 -14.51 -19.22 -3.94
CA ALA A 93 -14.92 -18.13 -4.83
C ALA A 93 -13.71 -17.42 -5.47
N ASP A 94 -12.59 -17.40 -4.77
CA ASP A 94 -11.29 -16.88 -5.21
C ASP A 94 -10.67 -17.65 -6.39
N ASP A 95 -10.99 -18.93 -6.61
CA ASP A 95 -10.52 -19.69 -7.78
C ASP A 95 -11.08 -19.11 -9.10
N TYR A 96 -12.30 -18.56 -9.04
CA TYR A 96 -13.00 -17.99 -10.19
C TYR A 96 -12.84 -16.46 -10.26
N MET A 97 -12.87 -15.78 -9.12
CA MET A 97 -12.91 -14.31 -9.05
C MET A 97 -11.63 -13.65 -9.60
N GLN A 98 -10.50 -14.36 -9.61
CA GLN A 98 -9.25 -13.88 -10.21
C GLN A 98 -9.36 -13.54 -11.71
N TYR A 99 -10.31 -14.16 -12.42
CA TYR A 99 -10.54 -13.92 -13.86
C TYR A 99 -11.67 -12.92 -14.11
N ALA A 100 -12.45 -12.53 -13.08
CA ALA A 100 -13.61 -11.67 -13.23
C ALA A 100 -13.29 -10.34 -13.93
N PRO A 101 -12.19 -9.61 -13.59
CA PRO A 101 -11.86 -8.38 -14.31
C PRO A 101 -11.62 -8.58 -15.81
N ALA A 102 -10.96 -9.69 -16.19
CA ALA A 102 -10.73 -10.02 -17.60
C ALA A 102 -12.01 -10.40 -18.34
N VAL A 103 -12.89 -11.20 -17.71
CA VAL A 103 -14.20 -11.55 -18.29
C VAL A 103 -15.04 -10.29 -18.53
N ILE A 104 -15.07 -9.37 -17.56
CA ILE A 104 -15.79 -8.10 -17.69
C ILE A 104 -15.16 -7.24 -18.81
N MET A 105 -13.83 -7.12 -18.84
CA MET A 105 -13.11 -6.38 -19.88
C MET A 105 -13.45 -6.89 -21.29
N LEU A 106 -13.37 -8.21 -21.51
CA LEU A 106 -13.70 -8.85 -22.78
C LEU A 106 -15.19 -8.72 -23.11
N GLY A 107 -16.07 -8.90 -22.12
CA GLY A 107 -17.51 -8.75 -22.26
C GLY A 107 -17.93 -7.34 -22.66
N MET A 108 -17.35 -6.31 -22.03
CA MET A 108 -17.55 -4.91 -22.43
C MET A 108 -17.12 -4.66 -23.86
N LYS A 109 -15.99 -5.27 -24.28
CA LYS A 109 -15.49 -5.08 -25.64
C LYS A 109 -16.38 -5.78 -26.68
N ALA A 110 -16.85 -6.98 -26.36
CA ALA A 110 -17.80 -7.74 -27.17
C ALA A 110 -19.15 -7.03 -27.28
N ALA A 111 -19.59 -6.35 -26.21
CA ALA A 111 -20.78 -5.50 -26.22
C ALA A 111 -20.61 -4.17 -26.98
N GLY A 112 -19.46 -3.94 -27.63
CA GLY A 112 -19.21 -2.75 -28.44
C GLY A 112 -18.73 -1.53 -27.66
N VAL A 113 -18.44 -1.65 -26.36
CA VAL A 113 -17.87 -0.55 -25.58
C VAL A 113 -16.45 -0.28 -26.08
N GLN A 114 -16.21 0.95 -26.52
CA GLN A 114 -14.90 1.34 -27.05
C GLN A 114 -13.85 1.34 -25.93
N SER A 115 -12.84 0.47 -26.05
CA SER A 115 -11.68 0.43 -25.16
C SER A 115 -10.49 1.17 -25.76
N ARG A 116 -9.43 1.40 -24.97
CA ARG A 116 -8.18 2.02 -25.42
C ARG A 116 -7.63 1.39 -26.70
N SER A 117 -7.64 0.07 -26.82
CA SER A 117 -6.96 -0.66 -27.88
C SER A 117 -7.96 -1.33 -28.84
N SER A 118 -7.56 -1.57 -30.10
CA SER A 118 -8.28 -2.47 -31.00
C SER A 118 -8.22 -3.91 -30.48
N TRP A 119 -9.10 -4.80 -30.98
CA TRP A 119 -9.12 -6.21 -30.57
C TRP A 119 -7.75 -6.90 -30.68
N GLY A 120 -7.08 -6.77 -31.83
CA GLY A 120 -5.76 -7.40 -32.04
C GLY A 120 -4.69 -6.85 -31.11
N ARG A 121 -4.67 -5.53 -30.87
CA ARG A 121 -3.69 -4.90 -29.98
C ARG A 121 -3.94 -5.29 -28.51
N MET A 122 -5.19 -5.29 -28.07
CA MET A 122 -5.56 -5.68 -26.71
C MET A 122 -5.17 -7.13 -26.46
N ILE A 123 -5.57 -8.06 -27.33
CA ILE A 123 -5.23 -9.49 -27.19
C ILE A 123 -3.72 -9.71 -27.18
N ALA A 124 -2.96 -9.01 -28.04
CA ALA A 124 -1.51 -9.11 -28.04
C ALA A 124 -0.91 -8.61 -26.71
N SER A 125 -1.38 -7.47 -26.21
CA SER A 125 -0.96 -6.90 -24.91
C SER A 125 -1.26 -7.86 -23.77
N ASP A 126 -2.46 -8.45 -23.79
CA ASP A 126 -2.92 -9.40 -22.77
C ASP A 126 -2.10 -10.70 -22.81
N ALA A 127 -1.79 -11.21 -24.00
CA ALA A 127 -0.95 -12.38 -24.19
C ALA A 127 0.48 -12.15 -23.67
N PHE A 128 1.12 -11.03 -24.04
CA PHE A 128 2.46 -10.72 -23.52
C PHE A 128 2.46 -10.63 -21.98
N SER A 129 1.46 -9.96 -21.42
CA SER A 129 1.31 -9.81 -19.97
C SER A 129 1.13 -11.16 -19.27
N ALA A 130 0.26 -12.03 -19.79
CA ALA A 130 -0.01 -13.34 -19.24
C ALA A 130 1.20 -14.28 -19.33
N ILE A 131 1.92 -14.27 -20.46
CA ILE A 131 3.15 -15.05 -20.63
C ILE A 131 4.22 -14.59 -19.64
N LEU A 132 4.44 -13.28 -19.50
CA LEU A 132 5.42 -12.73 -18.57
C LEU A 132 5.07 -13.08 -17.11
N MET A 133 3.82 -12.82 -16.71
CA MET A 133 3.33 -13.10 -15.35
C MET A 133 3.47 -14.59 -15.03
N GLY A 134 2.95 -15.45 -15.92
CA GLY A 134 3.01 -16.90 -15.75
C GLY A 134 4.44 -17.42 -15.69
N SER A 135 5.34 -16.90 -16.52
CA SER A 135 6.75 -17.30 -16.52
C SER A 135 7.44 -16.94 -15.21
N VAL A 136 7.27 -15.70 -14.73
CA VAL A 136 7.89 -15.22 -13.50
C VAL A 136 7.35 -15.98 -12.29
N VAL A 137 6.03 -16.09 -12.15
CA VAL A 137 5.39 -16.77 -11.01
C VAL A 137 5.77 -18.24 -10.96
N ASN A 138 5.67 -18.97 -12.07
CA ASN A 138 5.97 -20.40 -12.09
C ASN A 138 7.45 -20.69 -11.84
N THR A 139 8.35 -19.83 -12.35
CA THR A 139 9.78 -19.95 -12.05
C THR A 139 10.04 -19.76 -10.56
N LEU A 140 9.53 -18.67 -9.96
CA LEU A 140 9.71 -18.40 -8.52
C LEU A 140 9.10 -19.50 -7.64
N LYS A 141 7.94 -20.04 -8.00
CA LYS A 141 7.29 -21.13 -7.25
C LYS A 141 8.12 -22.41 -7.22
N ARG A 142 8.88 -22.68 -8.28
CA ARG A 142 9.73 -23.88 -8.38
C ARG A 142 11.11 -23.68 -7.76
N THR A 143 11.59 -22.45 -7.69
CA THR A 143 12.92 -22.15 -7.14
C THR A 143 12.91 -21.84 -5.65
N THR A 144 11.85 -21.19 -5.14
CA THR A 144 11.81 -20.75 -3.73
C THR A 144 11.31 -21.82 -2.76
N ASN A 145 10.51 -22.79 -3.23
CA ASN A 145 9.97 -23.91 -2.44
C ASN A 145 9.38 -23.51 -1.08
N VAL A 146 8.70 -22.36 -1.01
CA VAL A 146 8.08 -21.88 0.23
C VAL A 146 6.83 -22.70 0.55
N GLU A 147 6.82 -23.31 1.73
CA GLU A 147 5.66 -24.05 2.28
C GLU A 147 4.46 -23.13 2.51
N ARG A 148 3.28 -23.63 2.19
CA ARG A 148 2.01 -22.92 2.40
C ARG A 148 1.64 -22.84 3.88
N PRO A 149 0.86 -21.83 4.29
CA PRO A 149 0.38 -21.71 5.67
C PRO A 149 -0.40 -22.93 6.18
N ASP A 150 -1.07 -23.65 5.28
CA ASP A 150 -1.84 -24.87 5.55
C ASP A 150 -1.04 -26.18 5.45
N GLY A 151 0.26 -26.12 5.16
CA GLY A 151 1.12 -27.31 4.98
C GLY A 151 0.80 -28.15 3.75
N SER A 152 -0.06 -27.67 2.83
CA SER A 152 -0.53 -28.50 1.71
C SER A 152 0.51 -28.76 0.62
N ASN A 153 1.45 -27.83 0.40
CA ASN A 153 2.59 -27.99 -0.52
C ASN A 153 3.62 -26.85 -0.35
N HIS A 154 4.71 -26.95 -1.13
CA HIS A 154 5.84 -26.01 -1.18
C HIS A 154 5.76 -24.97 -2.31
N HIS A 155 4.55 -24.68 -2.80
CA HIS A 155 4.33 -23.71 -3.88
C HIS A 155 3.53 -22.49 -3.39
N SER A 156 3.96 -21.89 -2.27
CA SER A 156 3.34 -20.69 -1.73
C SER A 156 3.79 -19.42 -2.47
N PHE A 157 5.09 -19.15 -2.52
CA PHE A 157 5.62 -17.87 -2.99
C PHE A 157 5.89 -17.82 -4.51
N PRO A 158 5.54 -16.71 -5.20
CA PRO A 158 4.53 -15.72 -4.84
C PRO A 158 3.11 -16.25 -5.12
N SER A 159 2.06 -15.55 -4.67
CA SER A 159 0.68 -15.98 -4.92
C SER A 159 0.30 -15.87 -6.41
N GLY A 160 0.08 -17.01 -7.08
CA GLY A 160 -0.31 -17.02 -8.50
C GLY A 160 -1.74 -16.54 -8.74
N HIS A 161 -2.64 -16.80 -7.79
CA HIS A 161 -4.02 -16.30 -7.88
C HIS A 161 -4.07 -14.78 -7.76
N THR A 162 -3.31 -14.24 -6.80
CA THR A 162 -3.20 -12.79 -6.64
C THR A 162 -2.52 -12.15 -7.85
N ALA A 163 -1.44 -12.75 -8.36
CA ALA A 163 -0.76 -12.26 -9.56
C ALA A 163 -1.70 -12.22 -10.77
N THR A 164 -2.51 -13.25 -10.96
CA THR A 164 -3.52 -13.30 -12.03
C THR A 164 -4.59 -12.23 -11.83
N ALA A 165 -5.13 -12.09 -10.62
CA ALA A 165 -6.18 -11.12 -10.32
C ALA A 165 -5.71 -9.66 -10.51
N PHE A 166 -4.50 -9.32 -10.05
CA PHE A 166 -3.94 -7.98 -10.22
C PHE A 166 -3.50 -7.71 -11.67
N MET A 167 -3.07 -8.73 -12.41
CA MET A 167 -2.82 -8.65 -13.84
C MET A 167 -4.12 -8.31 -14.59
N THR A 168 -5.17 -9.11 -14.42
CA THR A 168 -6.45 -8.90 -15.11
C THR A 168 -7.10 -7.58 -14.71
N ALA A 169 -7.00 -7.16 -13.44
CA ALA A 169 -7.46 -5.86 -12.99
C ALA A 169 -6.69 -4.70 -13.64
N THR A 170 -5.37 -4.84 -13.82
CA THR A 170 -4.54 -3.83 -14.47
C THR A 170 -4.84 -3.73 -15.96
N MET A 171 -5.06 -4.86 -16.64
CA MET A 171 -5.52 -4.89 -18.05
C MET A 171 -6.85 -4.15 -18.18
N PHE A 172 -7.82 -4.47 -17.32
CA PHE A 172 -9.13 -3.85 -17.35
C PHE A 172 -9.06 -2.33 -17.13
N ASN A 173 -8.26 -1.90 -16.16
CA ASN A 173 -8.05 -0.48 -15.88
C ASN A 173 -7.28 0.24 -17.01
N LYS A 174 -6.33 -0.42 -17.69
CA LYS A 174 -5.63 0.14 -18.87
C LYS A 174 -6.57 0.35 -20.04
N GLU A 175 -7.49 -0.60 -20.26
CA GLU A 175 -8.41 -0.56 -21.39
C GLU A 175 -9.61 0.36 -21.18
N TYR A 176 -10.12 0.47 -19.94
CA TYR A 176 -11.36 1.20 -19.67
C TYR A 176 -11.29 2.22 -18.53
N GLY A 177 -10.21 2.29 -17.74
CA GLY A 177 -10.11 3.18 -16.58
C GLY A 177 -10.22 4.67 -16.92
N HIS A 178 -9.97 5.04 -18.19
CA HIS A 178 -10.19 6.39 -18.71
C HIS A 178 -11.68 6.79 -18.76
N LYS A 179 -12.62 5.84 -18.73
CA LYS A 179 -14.06 6.13 -18.79
C LYS A 179 -14.66 6.50 -17.44
N SER A 180 -14.15 5.91 -16.37
CA SER A 180 -14.64 6.16 -15.01
C SER A 180 -13.62 5.65 -14.00
N PRO A 181 -13.33 6.42 -12.94
CA PRO A 181 -12.48 5.93 -11.85
C PRO A 181 -13.07 4.66 -11.24
N TRP A 182 -14.39 4.51 -11.11
CA TRP A 182 -15.01 3.33 -10.49
C TRP A 182 -14.64 1.99 -11.15
N ILE A 183 -14.21 2.00 -12.43
CA ILE A 183 -13.71 0.81 -13.11
C ILE A 183 -12.42 0.32 -12.45
N GLY A 184 -11.46 1.22 -12.19
CA GLY A 184 -10.22 0.87 -11.48
C GLY A 184 -10.50 0.43 -10.04
N VAL A 185 -11.37 1.14 -9.32
CA VAL A 185 -11.77 0.79 -7.95
C VAL A 185 -12.39 -0.61 -7.90
N GLY A 186 -13.34 -0.90 -8.79
CA GLY A 186 -13.97 -2.21 -8.87
C GLY A 186 -12.99 -3.32 -9.27
N ALA A 187 -12.15 -3.08 -10.27
CA ALA A 187 -11.15 -4.03 -10.75
C ALA A 187 -10.14 -4.42 -9.66
N TYR A 188 -9.48 -3.42 -9.06
CA TYR A 188 -8.51 -3.66 -7.99
C TYR A 188 -9.19 -4.09 -6.70
N GLY A 189 -10.44 -3.69 -6.45
CA GLY A 189 -11.25 -4.19 -5.33
C GLY A 189 -11.47 -5.70 -5.41
N MET A 190 -11.86 -6.21 -6.58
CA MET A 190 -11.96 -7.67 -6.82
C MET A 190 -10.59 -8.36 -6.69
N ALA A 191 -9.52 -7.75 -7.19
CA ALA A 191 -8.18 -8.31 -7.06
C ALA A 191 -7.73 -8.41 -5.58
N THR A 192 -7.95 -7.35 -4.81
CA THR A 192 -7.68 -7.31 -3.37
C THR A 192 -8.52 -8.33 -2.62
N ALA A 193 -9.82 -8.43 -2.91
CA ALA A 193 -10.70 -9.42 -2.29
C ALA A 193 -10.22 -10.86 -2.57
N THR A 194 -9.69 -11.13 -3.77
CA THR A 194 -9.07 -12.43 -4.11
C THR A 194 -7.85 -12.70 -3.23
N GLY A 195 -6.95 -11.72 -3.08
CA GLY A 195 -5.77 -11.84 -2.21
C GLY A 195 -6.13 -12.06 -0.75
N VAL A 196 -7.09 -11.30 -0.22
CA VAL A 196 -7.61 -11.45 1.14
C VAL A 196 -8.23 -12.84 1.34
N MET A 197 -9.04 -13.34 0.39
CA MET A 197 -9.60 -14.69 0.48
C MET A 197 -8.53 -15.77 0.46
N ARG A 198 -7.45 -15.61 -0.31
CA ARG A 198 -6.31 -16.54 -0.32
C ARG A 198 -5.59 -16.59 1.03
N MET A 199 -5.46 -15.45 1.72
CA MET A 199 -4.96 -15.41 3.11
C MET A 199 -5.95 -16.06 4.07
N ALA A 200 -7.24 -15.71 3.96
CA ALA A 200 -8.30 -16.28 4.78
C ALA A 200 -8.41 -17.80 4.63
N ASN A 201 -8.08 -18.36 3.45
CA ASN A 201 -8.03 -19.80 3.20
C ASN A 201 -6.70 -20.49 3.60
N ASN A 202 -5.73 -19.78 4.22
CA ASN A 202 -4.38 -20.28 4.54
C ASN A 202 -3.62 -20.84 3.32
N LYS A 203 -3.96 -20.35 2.13
CA LYS A 203 -3.28 -20.78 0.90
C LYS A 203 -1.99 -20.01 0.65
N HIS A 204 -1.92 -18.78 1.14
CA HIS A 204 -0.82 -17.86 0.89
C HIS A 204 -0.57 -16.94 2.08
N TRP A 205 0.71 -16.63 2.29
CA TRP A 205 1.16 -15.64 3.26
C TRP A 205 0.88 -14.21 2.75
N LEU A 206 0.91 -13.21 3.64
CA LEU A 206 0.73 -11.81 3.22
C LEU A 206 1.85 -11.39 2.24
N SER A 207 3.08 -11.81 2.50
CA SER A 207 4.22 -11.59 1.60
C SER A 207 3.99 -12.14 0.18
N ASP A 208 3.40 -13.34 0.08
CA ASP A 208 3.05 -13.98 -1.20
C ASP A 208 2.02 -13.15 -1.97
N VAL A 209 1.02 -12.62 -1.26
CA VAL A 209 -0.08 -11.81 -1.83
C VAL A 209 0.44 -10.47 -2.31
N LEU A 210 1.20 -9.75 -1.49
CA LEU A 210 1.80 -8.45 -1.87
C LEU A 210 2.75 -8.61 -3.06
N THR A 211 3.63 -9.62 -3.02
CA THR A 211 4.57 -9.89 -4.12
C THR A 211 3.84 -10.32 -5.39
N GLY A 212 2.82 -11.17 -5.27
CA GLY A 212 1.99 -11.60 -6.38
C GLY A 212 1.28 -10.42 -7.04
N ALA A 213 0.66 -9.54 -6.25
CA ALA A 213 0.04 -8.31 -6.74
C ALA A 213 1.02 -7.44 -7.52
N GLY A 214 2.22 -7.23 -6.98
CA GLY A 214 3.27 -6.46 -7.63
C GLY A 214 3.70 -7.06 -8.97
N ILE A 215 3.95 -8.37 -9.02
CA ILE A 215 4.31 -9.08 -10.27
C ILE A 215 3.21 -8.95 -11.32
N GLY A 216 1.95 -9.16 -10.95
CA GLY A 216 0.81 -9.05 -11.88
C GLY A 216 0.72 -7.67 -12.54
N ILE A 217 0.91 -6.60 -11.75
CA ILE A 217 0.93 -5.22 -12.26
C ILE A 217 2.14 -5.01 -13.19
N LEU A 218 3.36 -5.38 -12.76
CA LEU A 218 4.58 -5.19 -13.55
C LEU A 218 4.52 -5.93 -14.89
N SER A 219 4.07 -7.18 -14.88
CA SER A 219 3.94 -7.98 -16.11
C SER A 219 2.94 -7.35 -17.08
N THR A 220 1.86 -6.75 -16.57
CA THR A 220 0.89 -6.04 -17.41
C THR A 220 1.48 -4.76 -17.99
N GLU A 221 2.19 -3.97 -17.18
CA GLU A 221 2.86 -2.75 -17.63
C GLU A 221 3.90 -3.07 -18.73
N ILE A 222 4.71 -4.11 -18.55
CA ILE A 222 5.69 -4.56 -19.54
C ILE A 222 4.99 -5.14 -20.78
N GLY A 223 3.93 -5.94 -20.62
CA GLY A 223 3.20 -6.53 -21.75
C GLY A 223 2.55 -5.48 -22.65
N TYR A 224 1.94 -4.45 -22.05
CA TYR A 224 1.40 -3.29 -22.77
C TYR A 224 2.52 -2.47 -23.42
N TYR A 225 3.67 -2.31 -22.76
CA TYR A 225 4.83 -1.65 -23.35
C TYR A 225 5.36 -2.39 -24.59
N LEU A 226 5.48 -3.72 -24.53
CA LEU A 226 5.92 -4.54 -25.68
C LEU A 226 4.93 -4.45 -26.85
N ALA A 227 3.63 -4.51 -26.56
CA ALA A 227 2.61 -4.31 -27.59
C ALA A 227 2.67 -2.88 -28.17
N ASP A 228 2.89 -1.87 -27.33
CA ASP A 228 3.02 -0.49 -27.79
C ASP A 228 4.26 -0.30 -28.69
N LEU A 229 5.36 -1.02 -28.45
CA LEU A 229 6.52 -1.03 -29.34
C LEU A 229 6.24 -1.68 -30.70
N ILE A 230 5.50 -2.79 -30.71
CA ILE A 230 5.19 -3.57 -31.92
C ILE A 230 4.15 -2.86 -32.78
N PHE A 231 3.05 -2.43 -32.17
CA PHE A 231 1.92 -1.83 -32.87
C PHE A 231 2.06 -0.31 -33.06
N LYS A 232 3.00 0.35 -32.38
CA LYS A 232 3.18 1.82 -32.39
C LYS A 232 1.86 2.52 -32.12
N ASP A 233 1.39 3.39 -33.01
CA ASP A 233 0.09 4.08 -32.90
C ASP A 233 -1.08 3.31 -33.55
N LYS A 234 -0.81 2.19 -34.22
CA LYS A 234 -1.86 1.43 -34.91
C LYS A 234 -2.81 0.77 -33.91
N GLY A 235 -4.10 1.02 -34.07
CA GLY A 235 -5.14 0.42 -33.23
C GLY A 235 -5.15 0.95 -31.80
N ILE A 236 -4.61 2.13 -31.53
CA ILE A 236 -4.94 2.90 -30.32
C ILE A 236 -6.12 3.79 -30.64
N ASN A 237 -7.19 3.68 -29.86
CA ASN A 237 -8.20 4.70 -29.78
C ASN A 237 -7.63 5.78 -28.85
N GLN A 238 -7.22 6.92 -29.43
CA GLN A 238 -6.75 8.06 -28.67
C GLN A 238 -7.92 8.68 -27.91
N PHE A 239 -8.16 8.16 -26.71
CA PHE A 239 -8.87 8.92 -25.69
C PHE A 239 -7.82 9.85 -25.08
N THR A 240 -8.07 11.15 -25.13
CA THR A 240 -7.28 12.19 -24.45
C THR A 240 -7.29 11.91 -22.94
N ASN A 241 -6.40 11.03 -22.50
CA ASN A 241 -6.18 10.73 -21.10
C ASN A 241 -4.93 11.51 -20.66
N GLU A 242 -4.96 12.83 -20.87
CA GLU A 242 -4.01 13.71 -20.24
C GLU A 242 -4.37 13.70 -18.75
N ASN A 243 -3.65 12.89 -17.97
CA ASN A 243 -3.67 13.04 -16.52
C ASN A 243 -3.10 14.45 -16.25
N THR A 244 -3.97 15.44 -16.19
CA THR A 244 -3.61 16.83 -15.95
C THR A 244 -3.41 16.98 -14.45
N PHE A 245 -2.22 16.58 -14.00
CA PHE A 245 -1.86 16.78 -12.61
C PHE A 245 -1.61 18.27 -12.39
N ASN A 246 -2.49 18.93 -11.62
CA ASN A 246 -2.23 20.28 -11.17
C ASN A 246 -1.68 20.24 -9.74
N ARG A 247 -0.52 20.89 -9.57
CA ARG A 247 0.18 21.02 -8.29
C ARG A 247 -0.71 21.64 -7.21
N MET A 248 -1.61 22.53 -7.60
CA MET A 248 -2.50 23.28 -6.70
C MET A 248 -3.89 22.64 -6.58
N ASP A 249 -4.06 21.38 -6.96
CA ASP A 249 -5.30 20.66 -6.69
C ASP A 249 -5.47 20.37 -5.20
N LYS A 250 -6.73 20.47 -4.73
CA LYS A 250 -7.11 20.10 -3.37
C LYS A 250 -6.92 18.59 -3.19
N PRO A 251 -6.03 18.14 -2.28
CA PRO A 251 -5.74 16.72 -2.14
C PRO A 251 -6.77 16.02 -1.24
N SER A 252 -8.07 16.27 -1.46
CA SER A 252 -9.14 15.55 -0.76
C SER A 252 -9.07 14.07 -1.09
N PHE A 253 -9.19 13.20 -0.10
CA PHE A 253 -8.99 11.76 -0.31
C PHE A 253 -9.84 10.89 0.62
N LEU A 254 -10.07 9.67 0.16
CA LEU A 254 -10.48 8.52 0.98
C LEU A 254 -9.48 7.38 0.75
N SER A 255 -9.04 6.72 1.81
CA SER A 255 -7.95 5.74 1.71
C SER A 255 -8.12 4.54 2.63
N LEU A 256 -7.62 3.39 2.17
CA LEU A 256 -7.44 2.20 2.98
C LEU A 256 -6.06 2.28 3.65
N TYR A 257 -6.04 2.23 4.97
CA TYR A 257 -4.86 2.36 5.83
C TYR A 257 -4.33 0.98 6.20
N LEU A 258 -3.04 0.72 5.98
CA LEU A 258 -2.36 -0.52 6.39
C LEU A 258 -1.01 -0.15 7.01
N GLY A 259 -0.78 -0.52 8.27
CA GLY A 259 0.42 -0.15 9.01
C GLY A 259 0.91 -1.23 9.96
N LEU A 260 2.19 -1.13 10.31
CA LEU A 260 2.85 -1.89 11.36
C LEU A 260 3.03 -0.96 12.56
N ASN A 261 2.50 -1.39 13.69
CA ASN A 261 2.57 -0.66 14.94
C ASN A 261 3.77 -1.13 15.76
N VAL A 262 4.62 -0.21 16.15
CA VAL A 262 5.82 -0.45 16.95
C VAL A 262 5.67 0.34 18.26
N PRO A 263 5.50 -0.33 19.40
CA PRO A 263 5.51 0.34 20.71
C PRO A 263 6.90 0.93 20.98
N LEU A 264 6.95 2.18 21.43
CA LEU A 264 8.20 2.92 21.64
C LEU A 264 8.75 2.83 23.07
N SER A 265 7.95 2.33 24.01
CA SER A 265 8.33 2.09 25.40
C SER A 265 7.90 0.68 25.81
N GLY A 266 8.55 0.12 26.84
CA GLY A 266 7.92 -0.94 27.63
C GLY A 266 6.58 -0.44 28.16
N TYR A 267 5.59 -1.32 28.29
CA TYR A 267 4.27 -0.95 28.78
C TYR A 267 3.89 -1.86 29.92
N ASP A 268 3.73 -1.28 31.09
CA ASP A 268 3.35 -2.02 32.29
C ASP A 268 1.82 -2.11 32.37
N ILE A 269 1.32 -3.34 32.23
CA ILE A 269 -0.12 -3.61 32.36
C ILE A 269 -0.52 -3.60 33.85
N ASP A 270 0.39 -3.91 34.78
CA ASP A 270 0.18 -3.94 36.25
C ASP A 270 1.49 -3.67 37.03
N GLU A 271 1.42 -3.32 38.33
CA GLU A 271 2.57 -2.96 39.20
C GLU A 271 3.64 -4.05 39.36
N GLN A 272 3.37 -5.29 38.90
CA GLN A 272 4.23 -6.45 39.09
C GLN A 272 4.60 -7.18 37.79
N THR A 273 4.25 -6.65 36.61
CA THR A 273 4.51 -7.36 35.33
C THR A 273 4.87 -6.39 34.20
N GLU A 274 6.16 -6.29 33.92
CA GLU A 274 6.71 -5.53 32.79
C GLU A 274 6.55 -6.35 31.50
N PHE A 275 5.74 -5.88 30.55
CA PHE A 275 5.60 -6.52 29.24
C PHE A 275 6.39 -5.78 28.17
N ARG A 276 7.17 -6.54 27.38
CA ARG A 276 7.71 -6.09 26.10
C ARG A 276 6.74 -6.49 25.00
N THR A 277 5.86 -5.58 24.59
CA THR A 277 4.96 -5.78 23.45
C THR A 277 5.74 -5.90 22.14
N SER A 278 5.38 -6.87 21.28
CA SER A 278 5.98 -7.02 19.94
C SER A 278 5.47 -5.95 18.97
N SER A 279 6.02 -5.91 17.76
CA SER A 279 5.37 -5.22 16.64
C SER A 279 3.96 -5.78 16.43
N GLY A 280 2.97 -4.92 16.23
CA GLY A 280 1.58 -5.26 15.87
C GLY A 280 1.24 -4.79 14.46
N SER A 281 0.03 -5.12 13.99
CA SER A 281 -0.47 -4.72 12.67
C SER A 281 -1.76 -3.92 12.81
N ALA A 282 -1.96 -2.93 11.94
CA ALA A 282 -3.14 -2.09 11.89
C ALA A 282 -3.72 -2.00 10.48
N ALA A 283 -5.04 -2.10 10.41
CA ALA A 283 -5.82 -1.86 9.20
C ALA A 283 -6.93 -0.85 9.49
N GLY A 284 -7.31 -0.04 8.51
CA GLY A 284 -8.28 1.02 8.75
C GLY A 284 -8.72 1.79 7.52
N ILE A 285 -9.52 2.82 7.74
CA ILE A 285 -9.95 3.79 6.73
C ILE A 285 -9.54 5.18 7.20
N GLU A 286 -8.96 5.96 6.30
CA GLU A 286 -8.60 7.36 6.54
C GLU A 286 -9.15 8.23 5.41
N GLY A 287 -9.76 9.35 5.74
CA GLY A 287 -10.23 10.32 4.75
C GLY A 287 -10.12 11.74 5.25
N ALA A 288 -9.86 12.68 4.33
CA ALA A 288 -9.82 14.10 4.63
C ALA A 288 -10.37 14.93 3.46
N TYR A 289 -11.07 15.99 3.80
CA TYR A 289 -11.54 17.01 2.88
C TYR A 289 -10.65 18.26 3.00
N PHE A 290 -10.00 18.62 1.89
CA PHE A 290 -9.12 19.78 1.81
C PHE A 290 -9.87 21.00 1.26
N PHE A 291 -9.93 22.08 2.04
CA PHE A 291 -10.58 23.33 1.62
C PHE A 291 -9.74 24.06 0.57
N ASN A 292 -8.42 23.95 0.72
CA ASN A 292 -7.39 24.47 -0.17
C ASN A 292 -6.24 23.43 -0.28
N PRO A 293 -5.22 23.64 -1.12
CA PRO A 293 -4.15 22.64 -1.32
C PRO A 293 -3.31 22.34 -0.06
N TYR A 294 -3.47 23.12 1.01
CA TYR A 294 -2.62 23.07 2.19
C TYR A 294 -3.33 22.57 3.44
N VAL A 295 -4.63 22.83 3.61
CA VAL A 295 -5.35 22.59 4.87
C VAL A 295 -6.67 21.87 4.61
N GLY A 296 -6.92 20.84 5.41
CA GLY A 296 -8.14 20.06 5.40
C GLY A 296 -8.54 19.55 6.78
N LEU A 297 -9.74 18.99 6.84
CA LEU A 297 -10.29 18.30 8.01
C LEU A 297 -10.66 16.87 7.63
N GLY A 298 -10.41 15.93 8.54
CA GLY A 298 -10.61 14.53 8.25
C GLY A 298 -10.65 13.66 9.49
N GLY A 299 -10.65 12.36 9.25
CA GLY A 299 -10.63 11.35 10.30
C GLY A 299 -10.02 10.04 9.86
N ARG A 300 -9.63 9.26 10.86
CA ARG A 300 -9.02 7.95 10.72
C ARG A 300 -9.68 6.99 11.69
N PHE A 301 -10.15 5.87 11.16
CA PHE A 301 -10.60 4.73 11.92
C PHE A 301 -9.62 3.58 11.70
N THR A 302 -9.09 2.98 12.77
CA THR A 302 -8.17 1.83 12.68
C THR A 302 -8.55 0.74 13.66
N VAL A 303 -8.36 -0.50 13.24
CA VAL A 303 -8.30 -1.67 14.11
C VAL A 303 -6.87 -2.18 14.08
N SER A 304 -6.28 -2.36 15.26
CA SER A 304 -4.91 -2.83 15.47
C SER A 304 -4.93 -4.08 16.33
N ASN A 305 -3.99 -4.96 16.08
CA ASN A 305 -3.72 -6.14 16.88
C ASN A 305 -2.22 -6.19 17.18
N THR A 306 -1.87 -6.36 18.46
CA THR A 306 -0.49 -6.45 18.94
C THR A 306 -0.31 -7.74 19.71
N SER A 307 0.58 -8.63 19.25
CA SER A 307 0.95 -9.83 20.02
C SER A 307 1.73 -9.45 21.29
N ILE A 308 1.42 -10.13 22.40
CA ILE A 308 2.07 -9.90 23.70
C ILE A 308 3.19 -10.94 23.86
N ILE A 309 4.42 -10.49 24.14
CA ILE A 309 5.53 -11.38 24.52
C ILE A 309 5.64 -11.35 26.04
N VAL A 310 5.48 -12.53 26.66
CA VAL A 310 5.68 -12.73 28.11
C VAL A 310 7.01 -13.44 28.31
N ASN A 311 7.89 -12.89 29.14
CA ASN A 311 9.15 -13.53 29.57
C ASN A 311 10.09 -14.02 28.45
N ASN A 312 10.33 -13.19 27.41
CA ASN A 312 11.37 -13.39 26.38
C ASN A 312 11.36 -14.69 25.55
N ASP A 313 10.51 -15.70 25.84
CA ASP A 313 10.65 -17.02 25.22
C ASP A 313 9.39 -17.56 24.52
N GLN A 314 8.24 -16.87 24.55
CA GLN A 314 7.13 -17.14 23.63
C GLN A 314 6.04 -16.05 23.68
N ALA A 315 5.54 -15.65 22.51
CA ALA A 315 4.30 -14.86 22.43
C ALA A 315 3.13 -15.80 22.78
N GLU A 316 2.44 -15.55 23.89
CA GLU A 316 1.22 -16.29 24.23
C GLU A 316 0.13 -16.04 23.17
N SER A 317 -0.85 -16.93 23.04
CA SER A 317 -1.98 -16.84 22.09
C SER A 317 -2.95 -15.68 22.36
N ASN A 318 -2.53 -14.67 23.12
CA ASN A 318 -3.35 -13.55 23.55
C ASN A 318 -2.87 -12.31 22.78
N SER A 319 -3.72 -11.83 21.88
CA SER A 319 -3.47 -10.60 21.14
C SER A 319 -4.19 -9.42 21.79
N PHE A 320 -3.53 -8.26 21.79
CA PHE A 320 -4.07 -7.02 22.31
C PHE A 320 -4.70 -6.23 21.17
N ASP A 321 -6.03 -6.18 21.15
CA ASP A 321 -6.79 -5.45 20.16
C ASP A 321 -7.04 -4.00 20.56
N ILE A 322 -6.94 -3.10 19.59
CA ILE A 322 -7.16 -1.68 19.78
C ILE A 322 -7.99 -1.16 18.62
N MET A 323 -9.14 -0.55 18.92
CA MET A 323 -9.93 0.19 17.95
C MET A 323 -9.75 1.68 18.21
N SER A 324 -9.39 2.46 17.19
CA SER A 324 -9.25 3.91 17.31
C SER A 324 -10.11 4.63 16.29
N LEU A 325 -10.77 5.70 16.73
CA LEU A 325 -11.49 6.65 15.90
C LEU A 325 -11.01 8.04 16.27
N CYS A 326 -10.17 8.63 15.43
CA CYS A 326 -9.60 9.94 15.67
C CYS A 326 -9.98 10.90 14.51
N GLY A 327 -10.26 12.17 14.83
CA GLY A 327 -10.58 13.22 13.88
C GLY A 327 -9.71 14.45 14.10
N GLY A 328 -9.48 15.26 13.07
CA GLY A 328 -8.68 16.46 13.23
C GLY A 328 -8.21 17.12 11.94
N ALA A 329 -7.13 17.88 12.07
CA ALA A 329 -6.57 18.70 11.01
C ALA A 329 -5.56 17.92 10.17
N TYR A 330 -5.65 18.10 8.87
CA TYR A 330 -4.74 17.58 7.88
C TYR A 330 -4.06 18.73 7.15
N PHE A 331 -2.75 18.61 6.98
CA PHE A 331 -1.92 19.58 6.30
C PHE A 331 -1.24 18.91 5.11
N SER A 332 -1.09 19.64 4.02
CA SER A 332 -0.41 19.18 2.83
C SER A 332 0.48 20.29 2.26
N TYR A 333 1.58 19.88 1.65
CA TYR A 333 2.45 20.76 0.90
C TYR A 333 2.80 20.08 -0.43
N PRO A 334 2.35 20.62 -1.57
CA PRO A 334 2.62 20.02 -2.88
C PRO A 334 4.07 20.31 -3.29
N LEU A 335 4.95 19.31 -3.12
CA LEU A 335 6.34 19.36 -3.58
C LEU A 335 6.42 19.44 -5.11
N SER A 336 5.50 18.75 -5.80
CA SER A 336 5.39 18.71 -7.25
C SER A 336 3.94 18.44 -7.68
N SER A 337 3.67 18.34 -8.97
CA SER A 337 2.32 18.02 -9.47
C SER A 337 1.82 16.66 -8.99
N ARG A 338 2.74 15.74 -8.64
CA ARG A 338 2.44 14.37 -8.23
C ARG A 338 2.90 14.03 -6.81
N TRP A 339 3.79 14.82 -6.21
CA TRP A 339 4.32 14.55 -4.88
C TRP A 339 3.84 15.57 -3.87
N LEU A 340 3.33 15.09 -2.74
CA LEU A 340 2.90 15.91 -1.63
C LEU A 340 3.51 15.38 -0.33
N VAL A 341 3.96 16.30 0.51
CA VAL A 341 4.27 16.00 1.92
C VAL A 341 3.06 16.39 2.72
N GLY A 342 2.60 15.51 3.59
CA GLY A 342 1.48 15.78 4.48
C GLY A 342 1.88 15.66 5.93
N SER A 343 1.15 16.36 6.79
CA SER A 343 1.13 16.09 8.22
C SER A 343 -0.30 16.08 8.72
N LYS A 344 -0.52 15.54 9.92
CA LYS A 344 -1.84 15.52 10.55
C LYS A 344 -1.74 15.64 12.05
N LEU A 345 -2.77 16.20 12.64
CA LEU A 345 -2.97 16.28 14.09
C LEU A 345 -4.39 15.82 14.38
N LEU A 346 -4.50 14.71 15.11
CA LEU A 346 -5.74 14.00 15.36
C LEU A 346 -5.97 13.90 16.88
N GLY A 347 -7.22 14.05 17.28
CA GLY A 347 -7.69 13.73 18.62
C GLY A 347 -8.93 12.86 18.52
N GLY A 348 -9.17 11.99 19.49
CA GLY A 348 -10.39 11.20 19.48
C GLY A 348 -10.38 10.08 20.50
N TYR A 349 -10.96 8.96 20.11
CA TYR A 349 -11.32 7.90 21.01
C TYR A 349 -10.60 6.61 20.70
N VAL A 350 -10.18 5.91 21.74
CA VAL A 350 -9.66 4.55 21.67
C VAL A 350 -10.54 3.62 22.52
N HIS A 351 -10.93 2.51 21.92
CA HIS A 351 -11.63 1.41 22.59
C HIS A 351 -10.70 0.20 22.65
N TYR A 352 -10.54 -0.31 23.86
CA TYR A 352 -9.86 -1.55 24.13
C TYR A 352 -10.91 -2.61 24.47
N PRO A 353 -11.07 -3.65 23.63
CA PRO A 353 -11.91 -4.80 23.92
C PRO A 353 -11.45 -5.54 25.17
N GLN A 354 -12.29 -6.45 25.68
CA GLN A 354 -11.93 -7.28 26.83
C GLN A 354 -10.76 -8.21 26.47
N LEU A 355 -9.71 -8.18 27.29
CA LEU A 355 -8.56 -9.08 27.14
C LEU A 355 -8.66 -10.21 28.17
N LYS A 356 -8.66 -11.44 27.67
CA LYS A 356 -8.61 -12.65 28.51
C LYS A 356 -7.17 -13.16 28.53
N LEU A 357 -6.52 -13.06 29.68
CA LEU A 357 -5.21 -13.68 29.92
C LEU A 357 -5.41 -15.04 30.58
N THR A 358 -4.38 -15.90 30.54
CA THR A 358 -4.42 -17.28 31.07
C THR A 358 -4.92 -17.34 32.52
N ASP A 359 -4.56 -16.36 33.34
CA ASP A 359 -4.89 -16.33 34.77
C ASP A 359 -5.80 -15.16 35.22
N ARG A 360 -6.15 -14.22 34.33
CA ARG A 360 -6.90 -12.99 34.70
C ARG A 360 -7.75 -12.41 33.55
N PHE A 361 -8.78 -11.65 33.93
CA PHE A 361 -9.61 -10.87 33.01
C PHE A 361 -9.28 -9.38 33.13
N VAL A 362 -8.99 -8.73 32.01
CA VAL A 362 -8.89 -7.26 31.94
C VAL A 362 -10.16 -6.72 31.27
N PRO A 363 -10.93 -5.86 31.96
CA PRO A 363 -12.19 -5.35 31.43
C PRO A 363 -11.97 -4.40 30.25
N ALA A 364 -12.96 -4.32 29.36
CA ALA A 364 -12.93 -3.36 28.26
C ALA A 364 -12.82 -1.92 28.79
N ARG A 365 -12.04 -1.10 28.09
CA ARG A 365 -11.82 0.29 28.48
C ARG A 365 -11.90 1.22 27.29
N ASN A 366 -12.34 2.42 27.60
CA ASN A 366 -12.46 3.54 26.72
C ASN A 366 -11.46 4.62 27.15
N GLY A 367 -10.82 5.26 26.19
CA GLY A 367 -9.82 6.28 26.44
C GLY A 367 -9.73 7.30 25.33
N PHE A 368 -8.84 8.27 25.50
CA PHE A 368 -8.53 9.27 24.50
C PHE A 368 -7.30 8.86 23.68
N CYS A 369 -7.33 9.14 22.37
CA CYS A 369 -6.18 9.06 21.45
C CYS A 369 -5.74 10.48 21.06
N ILE A 370 -4.43 10.72 21.06
CA ILE A 370 -3.82 11.82 20.31
C ILE A 370 -2.94 11.19 19.23
N GLY A 371 -3.11 11.61 17.98
CA GLY A 371 -2.31 11.17 16.86
C GLY A 371 -1.62 12.35 16.20
N SER A 372 -0.35 12.19 15.86
CA SER A 372 0.37 13.07 14.94
C SER A 372 1.06 12.23 13.88
N GLY A 373 1.29 12.74 12.69
CA GLY A 373 1.98 11.95 11.68
C GLY A 373 2.50 12.77 10.53
N VAL A 374 3.48 12.21 9.84
CA VAL A 374 4.02 12.73 8.58
C VAL A 374 3.77 11.72 7.49
N SER A 375 3.58 12.20 6.27
CA SER A 375 3.31 11.35 5.13
C SER A 375 3.92 11.87 3.86
N LEU A 376 4.28 10.94 2.97
CA LEU A 376 4.70 11.21 1.61
C LEU A 376 3.67 10.59 0.67
N THR A 377 2.99 11.44 -0.08
CA THR A 377 1.94 11.06 -1.02
C THR A 377 2.44 11.17 -2.45
N PHE A 378 2.18 10.12 -3.22
CA PHE A 378 2.41 10.06 -4.65
C PHE A 378 1.07 9.88 -5.41
N LYS A 379 0.72 10.85 -6.26
CA LYS A 379 -0.44 10.79 -7.17
C LYS A 379 -0.09 9.92 -8.39
N ALA A 380 -0.55 8.68 -8.35
CA ALA A 380 -0.40 7.66 -9.37
C ALA A 380 -1.16 8.00 -10.67
N LYS A 381 -2.40 8.43 -10.51
CA LYS A 381 -3.35 8.86 -11.54
C LYS A 381 -4.15 10.05 -11.00
N GLU A 382 -4.96 10.68 -11.84
CA GLU A 382 -5.84 11.77 -11.43
C GLU A 382 -6.63 11.47 -10.14
N HIS A 383 -7.23 10.27 -10.07
CA HIS A 383 -8.04 9.85 -8.92
C HIS A 383 -7.36 8.85 -7.99
N TYR A 384 -6.10 8.47 -8.23
CA TYR A 384 -5.44 7.43 -7.43
C TYR A 384 -4.08 7.87 -6.93
N GLY A 385 -3.76 7.48 -5.70
CA GLY A 385 -2.44 7.70 -5.14
C GLY A 385 -2.05 6.65 -4.11
N VAL A 386 -0.77 6.66 -3.77
CA VAL A 386 -0.22 5.89 -2.65
C VAL A 386 0.36 6.88 -1.66
N LYS A 387 0.09 6.68 -0.38
CA LYS A 387 0.67 7.46 0.70
C LYS A 387 1.43 6.55 1.64
N PHE A 388 2.70 6.85 1.83
CA PHE A 388 3.51 6.28 2.89
C PHE A 388 3.43 7.19 4.11
N PHE A 389 3.23 6.63 5.28
CA PHE A 389 3.05 7.41 6.51
C PHE A 389 3.90 6.87 7.65
N LEU A 390 4.23 7.79 8.55
CA LEU A 390 4.80 7.54 9.85
C LEU A 390 3.94 8.30 10.87
N ASP A 391 3.11 7.57 11.60
CA ASP A 391 2.17 8.13 12.56
C ASP A 391 2.62 7.79 13.98
N TYR A 392 2.60 8.75 14.88
CA TYR A 392 2.77 8.59 16.30
C TYR A 392 1.41 8.74 16.99
N ASN A 393 1.04 7.76 17.81
CA ASN A 393 -0.19 7.74 18.58
C ASN A 393 0.14 7.65 20.07
N LEU A 394 -0.35 8.63 20.82
CA LEU A 394 -0.37 8.60 22.27
C LEU A 394 -1.75 8.11 22.71
N LEU A 395 -1.78 6.96 23.36
CA LEU A 395 -3.01 6.28 23.76
C LEU A 395 -3.13 6.26 25.28
N SER A 396 -4.35 6.43 25.78
CA SER A 396 -4.63 6.39 27.22
C SER A 396 -4.35 5.00 27.80
N PRO A 397 -3.99 4.89 29.10
CA PRO A 397 -3.67 3.61 29.70
C PRO A 397 -4.83 2.61 29.62
N HIS A 398 -4.53 1.32 29.45
CA HIS A 398 -5.54 0.25 29.47
C HIS A 398 -5.97 -0.10 30.91
N ASN A 399 -5.05 -0.18 31.87
CA ASN A 399 -5.35 -0.45 33.29
C ASN A 399 -5.53 0.86 34.11
N LYS A 400 -6.44 0.88 35.09
CA LYS A 400 -6.68 2.03 35.99
C LYS A 400 -5.51 2.31 36.94
N ASN A 401 -4.72 1.30 37.27
CA ASN A 401 -3.57 1.43 38.18
C ASN A 401 -2.29 1.87 37.47
N SER A 402 -2.24 1.73 36.14
CA SER A 402 -1.13 2.23 35.31
C SER A 402 -1.43 3.67 34.91
N ASN A 403 -0.62 4.61 35.37
CA ASN A 403 -0.63 6.01 34.92
C ASN A 403 0.16 6.20 33.61
N GLU A 404 0.57 5.11 32.95
CA GLU A 404 1.44 5.18 31.78
C GLU A 404 0.63 5.26 30.49
N HIS A 405 0.90 6.30 29.71
CA HIS A 405 0.39 6.43 28.36
C HIS A 405 1.16 5.52 27.41
N MET A 406 0.43 4.85 26.51
CA MET A 406 1.06 3.98 25.52
C MET A 406 1.49 4.81 24.30
N ASN A 407 2.78 4.76 24.01
CA ASN A 407 3.41 5.44 22.88
C ASN A 407 3.57 4.45 21.71
N MET A 408 2.85 4.67 20.63
CA MET A 408 2.83 3.76 19.48
C MET A 408 3.21 4.46 18.19
N LEU A 409 4.21 3.92 17.48
CA LEU A 409 4.61 4.38 16.17
C LEU A 409 4.05 3.45 15.09
N ALA A 410 3.22 3.96 14.19
CA ALA A 410 2.71 3.23 13.04
C ALA A 410 3.48 3.64 11.78
N LEU A 411 4.16 2.68 11.15
CA LEU A 411 4.75 2.84 9.82
C LEU A 411 3.92 2.08 8.82
N GLY A 412 3.56 2.69 7.70
CA GLY A 412 2.75 1.96 6.72
C GLY A 412 2.53 2.66 5.40
N SER A 413 1.56 2.13 4.69
CA SER A 413 1.12 2.65 3.40
C SER A 413 -0.40 2.65 3.32
N SER A 414 -0.93 3.56 2.52
CA SER A 414 -2.35 3.67 2.25
C SER A 414 -2.59 3.86 0.76
N PHE A 415 -3.60 3.16 0.27
CA PHE A 415 -4.11 3.37 -1.09
C PHE A 415 -5.20 4.43 -1.02
N MET A 416 -5.02 5.55 -1.72
CA MET A 416 -5.96 6.65 -1.71
C MET A 416 -6.68 6.80 -3.04
N ILE A 417 -7.95 7.19 -2.92
CA ILE A 417 -8.78 7.69 -3.98
C ILE A 417 -8.93 9.19 -3.75
N THR A 418 -8.51 10.00 -4.72
CA THR A 418 -8.70 11.46 -4.68
C THR A 418 -10.16 11.77 -5.01
N LEU A 419 -10.77 12.67 -4.23
CA LEU A 419 -12.18 13.05 -4.31
C LEU A 419 -12.41 14.36 -5.06
#